data_AF-A0ABD3G3Y7-F1
#
_entry.id   AF-A0ABD3G3Y7-F1
#
_cell.length_a   1.000
_cell.length_b   1.000
_cell.length_c   1.000
_cell.angle_alpha   90.00
_cell.angle_beta   90.00
_cell.angle_gamma   90.00
#
_symmetry.space_group_name_H-M   'P 1'
#
loop_
_entity.id
_entity.type
_entity.pdbx_description
1 polymer ?
#
loop_
_entity_poly.entity_id
_entity_poly.type
_entity_poly.pdbx_seq_one_letter_code
_entity_poly.pdbx_strand_id
1 'polypeptide(L)'
;MTSLTYLSVILLLHLVAAVVCTATDASNGTETAVATFVYDIPECTYDQLKLGEAILTTEPNTLRCETKFGIKPGMLLQSATVADELCGEQSCLNALRTLLSTLPSCRYELWALKYSAAKFLHHCGIATNVTGSA
;
A
#
# COMPACT_ATOMS: atom_id res chain seq x y z
N MET A 1 28.01 43.18 30.86
CA MET A 1 26.84 44.02 30.56
C MET A 1 25.91 43.24 29.65
N THR A 2 25.19 42.31 30.27
CA THR A 2 23.98 41.68 29.77
C THR A 2 22.83 42.70 29.81
N SER A 3 21.74 42.43 29.09
CA SER A 3 20.40 43.04 29.31
C SER A 3 19.90 44.12 28.33
N LEU A 4 20.20 44.04 27.03
CA LEU A 4 19.44 44.82 26.02
C LEU A 4 19.02 44.04 24.76
N THR A 5 19.57 42.85 24.51
CA THR A 5 19.15 42.02 23.36
C THR A 5 17.97 41.09 23.65
N TYR A 6 17.48 41.04 24.89
CA TYR A 6 16.36 40.19 25.29
C TYR A 6 14.97 40.84 25.12
N LEU A 7 14.92 42.14 24.82
CA LEU A 7 13.67 42.90 24.67
C LEU A 7 13.06 42.82 23.26
N SER A 8 13.72 42.16 22.31
CA SER A 8 13.19 41.98 20.94
C SER A 8 12.43 40.66 20.73
N VAL A 9 12.37 39.80 21.76
CA VAL A 9 11.77 38.45 21.67
C VAL A 9 10.30 38.42 22.14
N ILE A 10 9.78 39.53 22.67
CA ILE A 10 8.44 39.59 23.28
C ILE A 10 7.65 40.78 22.70
N LEU A 11 7.39 40.78 21.39
CA LEU A 11 6.31 41.61 20.86
C LEU A 11 5.76 40.99 19.57
N LEU A 12 4.47 40.63 19.66
CA LEU A 12 3.53 40.34 18.56
C LEU A 12 3.41 38.87 18.14
N LEU A 13 2.96 38.05 19.10
CA LEU A 13 1.85 37.15 18.82
C LEU A 13 0.60 37.95 18.37
N HIS A 14 -0.18 37.30 17.50
CA HIS A 14 -1.59 37.50 17.11
C HIS A 14 -1.84 38.22 15.78
N LEU A 15 -2.23 37.42 14.77
CA LEU A 15 -3.33 37.63 13.81
C LEU A 15 -3.34 36.40 12.87
N VAL A 16 -3.93 35.28 13.31
CA VAL A 16 -5.28 34.79 12.96
C VAL A 16 -5.53 34.64 11.45
N ALA A 17 -5.46 33.38 11.04
CA ALA A 17 -6.29 32.66 10.07
C ALA A 17 -6.76 33.37 8.79
N ALA A 18 -6.18 32.96 7.67
CA ALA A 18 -6.94 32.55 6.48
C ALA A 18 -6.04 31.69 5.58
N VAL A 19 -5.90 30.40 5.90
CA VAL A 19 -5.52 29.42 4.88
C VAL A 19 -6.73 29.31 3.96
N VAL A 20 -6.64 29.98 2.81
CA VAL A 20 -7.57 29.72 1.71
C VAL A 20 -7.23 28.33 1.19
N CYS A 21 -8.02 27.35 1.61
CA CYS A 21 -8.11 26.07 0.94
C CYS A 21 -8.56 26.35 -0.50
N THR A 22 -7.67 26.29 -1.48
CA THR A 22 -8.12 26.06 -2.85
C THR A 22 -8.67 24.66 -2.87
N ALA A 23 -10.01 24.60 -2.92
CA ALA A 23 -10.78 23.39 -3.04
C ALA A 23 -10.11 22.48 -4.06
N THR A 24 -9.72 21.29 -3.59
CA THR A 24 -9.64 20.10 -4.42
C THR A 24 -10.84 20.11 -5.36
N ASP A 25 -10.57 20.13 -6.66
CA ASP A 25 -11.55 19.66 -7.62
C ASP A 25 -11.98 18.28 -7.13
N ALA A 26 -13.21 18.22 -6.62
CA ALA A 26 -13.93 16.99 -6.42
C ALA A 26 -14.10 16.39 -7.81
N SER A 27 -13.08 15.66 -8.26
CA SER A 27 -13.30 14.59 -9.21
C SER A 27 -14.25 13.65 -8.52
N ASN A 28 -15.53 13.82 -8.85
CA ASN A 28 -16.64 12.89 -8.70
C ASN A 28 -16.35 11.60 -9.49
N GLY A 29 -15.13 11.08 -9.39
CA GLY A 29 -14.70 9.80 -9.89
C GLY A 29 -15.01 8.80 -8.80
N THR A 30 -16.28 8.44 -8.69
CA THR A 30 -16.73 7.12 -8.26
C THR A 30 -15.70 6.34 -7.43
N GLU A 31 -15.79 6.50 -6.11
CA GLU A 31 -15.29 5.52 -5.12
C GLU A 31 -15.85 4.09 -5.38
N THR A 32 -16.75 3.96 -6.37
CA THR A 32 -17.32 2.75 -6.96
C THR A 32 -16.33 1.87 -7.74
N ALA A 33 -15.11 2.30 -8.05
CA ALA A 33 -14.20 1.51 -8.90
C ALA A 33 -13.32 0.47 -8.18
N VAL A 34 -13.29 0.43 -6.83
CA VAL A 34 -12.34 -0.43 -6.08
C VAL A 34 -13.03 -1.43 -5.13
N ALA A 35 -14.36 -1.42 -5.05
CA ALA A 35 -15.13 -2.44 -4.34
C ALA A 35 -15.50 -3.61 -5.28
N THR A 36 -14.50 -4.21 -5.94
CA THR A 36 -14.70 -5.47 -6.67
C THR A 36 -14.86 -6.59 -5.64
N PHE A 37 -15.94 -7.36 -5.73
CA PHE A 37 -16.12 -8.51 -4.86
C PHE A 37 -15.09 -9.57 -5.28
N VAL A 38 -14.28 -10.04 -4.33
CA VAL A 38 -13.26 -11.08 -4.58
C VAL A 38 -13.86 -12.31 -5.29
N TYR A 39 -15.15 -12.56 -5.13
CA TYR A 39 -15.90 -13.64 -5.76
C TYR A 39 -15.96 -13.58 -7.30
N ASP A 40 -15.82 -12.41 -7.91
CA ASP A 40 -15.83 -12.24 -9.38
C ASP A 40 -14.48 -12.63 -10.02
N ILE A 41 -13.43 -12.79 -9.20
CA ILE A 41 -12.13 -13.27 -9.65
C ILE A 41 -12.20 -14.80 -9.83
N PRO A 42 -11.77 -15.36 -10.97
CA PRO A 42 -11.81 -16.79 -11.20
C PRO A 42 -10.90 -17.54 -10.21
N GLU A 43 -11.34 -18.72 -9.78
CA GLU A 43 -10.50 -19.63 -8.99
C GLU A 43 -9.23 -19.99 -9.76
N CYS A 44 -8.11 -20.05 -9.05
CA CYS A 44 -6.83 -20.46 -9.61
C CYS A 44 -6.87 -21.93 -10.01
N THR A 45 -6.27 -22.26 -11.15
CA THR A 45 -5.89 -23.64 -11.43
C THR A 45 -4.79 -24.08 -10.47
N TYR A 46 -4.60 -25.40 -10.32
CA TYR A 46 -3.52 -25.95 -9.50
C TYR A 46 -2.14 -25.40 -9.89
N ASP A 47 -1.86 -25.28 -11.19
CA ASP A 47 -0.58 -24.73 -11.67
C ASP A 47 -0.42 -23.24 -11.34
N GLN A 48 -1.50 -22.46 -11.36
CA GLN A 48 -1.49 -21.06 -10.95
C GLN A 48 -1.25 -20.91 -9.45
N LEU A 49 -1.82 -21.78 -8.61
CA LEU A 49 -1.54 -21.80 -7.17
C LEU A 49 -0.07 -22.10 -6.90
N LYS A 50 0.47 -23.13 -7.56
CA LYS A 50 1.88 -23.51 -7.44
C LYS A 50 2.81 -22.39 -7.91
N LEU A 51 2.46 -21.71 -9.00
CA LEU A 51 3.19 -20.54 -9.47
C LEU A 51 3.14 -19.39 -8.45
N GLY A 52 1.97 -19.11 -7.90
CA GLY A 52 1.78 -18.09 -6.86
C GLY A 52 2.62 -18.38 -5.61
N GLU A 53 2.58 -19.61 -5.10
CA GLU A 53 3.39 -20.06 -3.97
C GLU A 53 4.89 -19.92 -4.26
N ALA A 54 5.35 -20.35 -5.44
CA ALA A 54 6.74 -20.23 -5.84
C ALA A 54 7.19 -18.76 -5.88
N ILE A 55 6.38 -17.85 -6.47
CA ILE A 55 6.69 -16.42 -6.51
C ILE A 55 6.78 -15.86 -5.08
N LEU A 56 5.78 -16.11 -4.24
CA LEU A 56 5.70 -15.59 -2.87
C LEU A 56 6.87 -16.06 -1.99
N THR A 57 7.40 -17.26 -2.22
CA THR A 57 8.47 -17.85 -1.41
C THR A 57 9.87 -17.68 -1.98
N THR A 58 10.02 -17.17 -3.21
CA THR A 58 11.33 -17.03 -3.86
C THR A 58 11.66 -15.63 -4.37
N GLU A 59 10.67 -14.72 -4.48
CA GLU A 59 10.93 -13.37 -4.98
C GLU A 59 11.86 -12.60 -4.01
N PRO A 60 13.03 -12.12 -4.46
CA PRO A 60 14.05 -11.59 -3.56
C PRO A 60 13.63 -10.39 -2.72
N ASN A 61 12.81 -9.47 -3.26
CA ASN A 61 12.34 -8.32 -2.50
C ASN A 61 11.32 -8.73 -1.43
N THR A 62 10.47 -9.71 -1.73
CA THR A 62 9.49 -10.31 -0.84
C THR A 62 10.22 -10.92 0.35
N LEU A 63 11.19 -11.80 0.11
CA LEU A 63 11.98 -12.42 1.17
C LEU A 63 12.73 -11.39 2.04
N ARG A 64 13.31 -10.36 1.42
CA ARG A 64 14.01 -9.29 2.14
C ARG A 64 13.07 -8.46 3.01
N CYS A 65 11.88 -8.13 2.48
CA CYS A 65 10.84 -7.45 3.24
C CYS A 65 10.37 -8.32 4.41
N GLU A 66 10.07 -9.59 4.16
CA GLU A 66 9.61 -10.52 5.19
C GLU A 66 10.64 -10.71 6.29
N THR A 67 11.92 -10.86 5.92
CA THR A 67 13.03 -10.96 6.87
C THR A 67 13.15 -9.71 7.75
N LYS A 68 12.99 -8.52 7.16
CA LYS A 68 13.08 -7.24 7.88
C LYS A 68 12.00 -7.09 8.95
N PHE A 69 10.80 -7.59 8.67
CA PHE A 69 9.63 -7.47 9.56
C PHE A 69 9.35 -8.73 10.38
N GLY A 70 10.20 -9.76 10.30
CA GLY A 70 9.98 -11.03 11.00
C GLY A 70 8.75 -11.79 10.51
N ILE A 71 8.33 -11.56 9.28
CA ILE A 71 7.21 -12.25 8.63
C ILE A 71 7.71 -13.61 8.14
N LYS A 72 6.88 -14.65 8.29
CA LYS A 72 7.20 -15.98 7.75
C LYS A 72 7.27 -15.93 6.21
N PRO A 73 8.21 -16.63 5.57
CA PRO A 73 8.31 -16.66 4.12
C PRO A 73 6.98 -16.98 3.42
N GLY A 74 6.64 -16.19 2.39
CA GLY A 74 5.41 -16.31 1.60
C GLY A 74 4.15 -15.73 2.25
N MET A 75 4.28 -15.03 3.38
CA MET A 75 3.15 -14.45 4.13
C MET A 75 3.08 -12.93 4.04
N LEU A 76 3.91 -12.27 3.23
CA LEU A 76 3.92 -10.81 3.08
C LEU A 76 2.51 -10.24 2.84
N LEU A 77 1.80 -10.80 1.88
CA LEU A 77 0.45 -10.35 1.49
C LEU A 77 -0.65 -10.65 2.54
N GLN A 78 -0.33 -11.43 3.57
CA GLN A 78 -1.23 -11.73 4.70
C GLN A 78 -0.90 -10.88 5.93
N SER A 79 0.15 -10.05 5.87
CA SER A 79 0.68 -9.30 7.00
C SER A 79 0.00 -7.94 7.20
N ALA A 80 -1.34 -7.93 7.24
CA ALA A 80 -2.13 -6.71 7.34
C ALA A 80 -1.86 -5.91 8.62
N THR A 81 -1.42 -6.56 9.70
CA THR A 81 -1.14 -5.94 10.99
C THR A 81 0.06 -5.01 11.01
N VAL A 82 0.95 -5.12 10.01
CA VAL A 82 2.15 -4.27 9.88
C VAL A 82 2.11 -3.43 8.59
N ALA A 83 0.93 -3.30 7.98
CA ALA A 83 0.81 -2.74 6.64
C ALA A 83 1.30 -1.29 6.54
N ASP A 84 1.05 -0.48 7.57
CA ASP A 84 1.50 0.91 7.63
C ASP A 84 3.03 1.00 7.66
N GLU A 85 3.69 0.14 8.45
CA GLU A 85 5.14 0.09 8.51
C GLU A 85 5.75 -0.44 7.21
N LEU A 86 5.10 -1.40 6.54
CA LEU A 86 5.54 -1.89 5.22
C LEU A 86 5.53 -0.78 4.16
N CYS A 87 4.57 0.16 4.23
CA CYS A 87 4.49 1.28 3.28
C CYS A 87 5.66 2.26 3.39
N GLY A 88 6.32 2.33 4.55
CA GLY A 88 7.53 3.15 4.76
C GLY A 88 8.80 2.52 4.19
N GLU A 89 8.74 1.26 3.74
CA GLU A 89 9.93 0.49 3.36
C GLU A 89 10.00 0.22 1.86
N GLN A 90 11.00 0.80 1.19
CA GLN A 90 11.15 0.71 -0.26
C GLN A 90 11.32 -0.73 -0.75
N SER A 91 11.97 -1.61 0.02
CA SER A 91 12.09 -3.04 -0.33
C SER A 91 10.73 -3.73 -0.37
N CYS A 92 9.82 -3.34 0.54
CA CYS A 92 8.47 -3.89 0.62
C CYS A 92 7.59 -3.33 -0.51
N LEU A 93 7.69 -2.03 -0.80
CA LEU A 93 7.02 -1.44 -1.96
C LEU A 93 7.47 -2.06 -3.29
N ASN A 94 8.76 -2.35 -3.43
CA ASN A 94 9.29 -3.03 -4.62
C ASN A 94 8.80 -4.48 -4.70
N ALA A 95 8.77 -5.20 -3.57
CA ALA A 95 8.18 -6.54 -3.50
C ALA A 95 6.73 -6.52 -3.97
N LEU A 96 5.89 -5.64 -3.40
CA LEU A 96 4.48 -5.52 -3.75
C LEU A 96 4.26 -5.19 -5.24
N ARG A 97 5.08 -4.32 -5.84
CA ARG A 97 5.02 -4.03 -7.28
C ARG A 97 5.39 -5.24 -8.13
N THR A 98 6.42 -5.99 -7.73
CA THR A 98 6.81 -7.24 -8.41
C THR A 98 5.72 -8.30 -8.28
N LEU A 99 5.15 -8.47 -7.09
CA LEU A 99 4.04 -9.40 -6.86
C LEU A 99 2.82 -9.01 -7.70
N LEU A 100 2.49 -7.72 -7.80
CA LEU A 100 1.41 -7.24 -8.66
C LEU A 100 1.62 -7.60 -10.15
N SER A 101 2.86 -7.51 -10.64
CA SER A 101 3.17 -7.77 -12.05
C SER A 101 3.29 -9.26 -12.37
N THR A 102 3.69 -10.08 -11.39
CA THR A 102 4.04 -11.49 -11.62
C THR A 102 2.98 -12.48 -11.14
N LEU A 103 2.18 -12.14 -10.12
CA LEU A 103 1.17 -13.06 -9.60
C LEU A 103 0.03 -13.27 -10.61
N PRO A 104 -0.53 -14.49 -10.66
CA PRO A 104 -1.67 -14.79 -11.50
C PRO A 104 -2.91 -14.00 -11.04
N SER A 105 -3.70 -13.55 -12.00
CA SER A 105 -5.00 -12.90 -11.77
C SER A 105 -6.08 -13.94 -11.47
N CYS A 106 -5.99 -14.59 -10.32
CA CYS A 106 -6.95 -15.59 -9.85
C CYS A 106 -7.05 -15.56 -8.31
N ARG A 107 -8.04 -16.28 -7.77
CA ARG A 107 -8.26 -16.43 -6.32
C ARG A 107 -8.09 -17.87 -5.83
N TYR A 108 -7.79 -17.99 -4.55
CA TYR A 108 -7.89 -19.20 -3.77
C TYR A 108 -8.84 -18.92 -2.62
N GLU A 109 -10.02 -19.57 -2.60
CA GLU A 109 -11.06 -19.28 -1.62
C GLU A 109 -11.43 -17.78 -1.61
N LEU A 110 -11.19 -17.08 -0.49
CA LEU A 110 -11.46 -15.64 -0.32
C LEU A 110 -10.23 -14.77 -0.59
N TRP A 111 -9.17 -15.34 -1.16
CA TRP A 111 -7.88 -14.68 -1.32
C TRP A 111 -7.44 -14.59 -2.77
N ALA A 112 -7.46 -13.39 -3.33
CA ALA A 112 -6.96 -13.13 -4.68
C ALA A 112 -5.52 -12.64 -4.63
N LEU A 113 -4.60 -13.40 -5.23
CA LEU A 113 -3.15 -13.20 -5.13
C LEU A 113 -2.72 -11.81 -5.61
N LYS A 114 -2.92 -11.55 -6.90
CA LYS A 114 -2.58 -10.27 -7.53
C LYS A 114 -3.36 -9.10 -6.93
N TYR A 115 -4.64 -9.32 -6.61
CA TYR A 115 -5.49 -8.30 -6.01
C TYR A 115 -5.03 -7.91 -4.59
N SER A 116 -4.51 -8.85 -3.80
CA SER A 116 -3.99 -8.57 -2.47
C SER A 116 -2.76 -7.66 -2.52
N ALA A 117 -1.87 -7.87 -3.50
CA ALA A 117 -0.76 -6.95 -3.76
C ALA A 117 -1.25 -5.56 -4.19
N ALA A 118 -2.30 -5.49 -5.02
CA ALA A 118 -2.93 -4.24 -5.44
C ALA A 118 -3.49 -3.48 -4.23
N LYS A 119 -4.26 -4.16 -3.39
CA LYS A 119 -4.87 -3.61 -2.18
C LYS A 119 -3.81 -3.07 -1.21
N PHE A 120 -2.70 -3.79 -1.04
CA PHE A 120 -1.57 -3.32 -0.25
C PHE A 120 -0.94 -2.04 -0.82
N LEU A 121 -0.73 -1.97 -2.13
CA LEU A 121 -0.20 -0.77 -2.78
C LEU A 121 -1.17 0.42 -2.66
N HIS A 122 -2.48 0.17 -2.80
CA HIS A 122 -3.50 1.19 -2.57
C HIS A 122 -3.50 1.71 -1.13
N HIS A 123 -3.34 0.82 -0.14
CA HIS A 123 -3.17 1.21 1.26
C HIS A 123 -1.96 2.14 1.44
N CYS A 124 -0.86 1.86 0.72
CA CYS A 124 0.32 2.72 0.69
C CYS A 124 0.18 4.00 -0.16
N GLY A 125 -1.02 4.34 -0.66
CA GLY A 125 -1.25 5.51 -1.49
C GLY A 125 -0.72 5.40 -2.93
N ILE A 126 -0.40 4.19 -3.39
CA ILE A 126 0.11 3.92 -4.74
C ILE A 126 -1.03 3.39 -5.60
N ALA A 127 -1.39 4.15 -6.65
CA ALA A 127 -2.40 3.73 -7.60
C ALA A 127 -1.95 2.47 -8.38
N THR A 128 -2.87 1.53 -8.58
CA THR A 128 -2.64 0.33 -9.39
C THR A 128 -3.74 0.17 -10.44
N ASN A 129 -3.37 -0.30 -11.64
CA ASN A 129 -4.32 -0.53 -12.74
C ASN A 129 -4.90 -1.95 -12.71
N VAL A 130 -5.00 -2.58 -11.55
CA VAL A 130 -5.62 -3.91 -11.46
C VAL A 130 -7.11 -3.73 -11.35
N THR A 131 -7.77 -3.71 -12.50
CA THR A 131 -9.19 -4.00 -12.61
C THR A 131 -9.38 -5.46 -12.22
N GLY A 132 -9.96 -5.71 -11.05
CA GLY A 132 -10.73 -6.95 -10.88
C GLY A 132 -11.85 -6.86 -11.92
N SER A 133 -11.73 -7.64 -12.99
CA SER A 133 -12.58 -7.51 -14.17
C SER A 133 -14.06 -7.64 -13.79
N ALA A 134 -14.85 -6.78 -14.44
CA ALA A 134 -16.27 -6.51 -14.24
C ALA A 134 -17.20 -7.74 -14.28
#